data_AF-A0A0G1T057-F1
#
_entry.id   AF-A0A0G1T057-F1
#
_cell.length_a   1.000
_cell.length_b   1.000
_cell.length_c   1.000
_cell.angle_alpha   90.00
_cell.angle_beta   90.00
_cell.angle_gamma   90.00
#
_symmetry.space_group_name_H-M   'P 1'
#
loop_
_entity.id
_entity.type
_entity.pdbx_description
1 polymer ?
#
loop_
_entity_poly.entity_id
_entity_poly.type
_entity_poly.pdbx_seq_one_letter_code
_entity_poly.pdbx_strand_id
1 'polypeptide(L)'
;MAKNKTPQEKRLDTLTEDTEKKKKALVTQLRRTPIVQLACERVDVGRATYYKWRARDQVFARAADRAKKAGEFFINDMAESRLLRMIQDDNITAIIFWLKHNNPKYAVTTRVIHEHEVITTRPSVEETNAFAQHLAEIHARKIPLPETVEELKERIEEETADTNPVHEFEKKIDEYEEDTEVK
;
A
#
# COMPACT_ATOMS: atom_id res chain seq x y z
N MET A 1 35.30 39.55 6.44
CA MET A 1 35.02 39.70 7.87
C MET A 1 34.08 38.58 8.29
N ALA A 2 34.55 37.59 9.05
CA ALA A 2 33.68 36.53 9.56
C ALA A 2 32.78 37.14 10.65
N LYS A 3 31.46 37.20 10.40
CA LYS A 3 30.50 37.65 11.42
C LYS A 3 30.54 36.64 12.56
N ASN A 4 30.97 37.07 13.75
CA ASN A 4 30.94 36.24 14.94
C ASN A 4 29.47 35.94 15.30
N LYS A 5 29.12 34.65 15.34
CA LYS A 5 27.78 34.16 15.66
C LYS A 5 27.30 34.68 17.02
N THR A 6 26.02 35.02 17.09
CA THR A 6 25.38 35.47 18.33
C THR A 6 25.33 34.34 19.37
N PRO A 7 25.24 34.64 20.68
CA PRO A 7 25.14 33.60 21.71
C PRO A 7 23.94 32.66 21.52
N GLN A 8 22.85 33.12 20.90
CA GLN A 8 21.66 32.33 20.63
C GLN A 8 21.88 31.32 19.49
N GLU A 9 22.54 31.74 18.40
CA GLU A 9 22.90 30.86 17.28
C GLU A 9 23.83 29.73 17.73
N LYS A 10 24.82 30.04 18.59
CA LYS A 10 25.73 29.01 19.14
C LYS A 10 24.98 27.94 19.96
N ARG A 11 23.96 28.34 20.73
CA ARG A 11 23.12 27.40 21.51
C ARG A 11 22.30 26.51 20.58
N LEU A 12 21.70 27.08 19.53
CA LEU A 12 20.90 26.34 18.56
C LEU A 12 21.76 25.31 17.79
N ASP A 13 22.96 25.69 17.38
CA ASP A 13 23.91 24.79 16.74
C ASP A 13 24.27 23.60 17.65
N THR A 14 24.51 23.85 18.94
CA THR A 14 24.81 22.79 19.92
C THR A 14 23.63 21.83 20.09
N LEU A 15 22.40 22.36 20.18
CA LEU A 15 21.17 21.56 20.31
C LEU A 15 20.91 20.67 19.09
N THR A 16 21.21 21.16 17.89
CA THR A 16 21.04 20.39 16.66
C THR A 16 22.08 19.27 16.56
N GLU A 17 23.34 19.56 16.89
CA GLU A 17 24.40 18.54 16.95
C GLU A 17 24.07 17.40 17.93
N ASP A 18 23.59 17.73 19.13
CA ASP A 18 23.23 16.72 20.13
C ASP A 18 22.00 15.90 19.73
N THR A 19 21.04 16.54 19.05
CA THR A 19 19.89 15.84 18.46
C THR A 19 20.34 14.83 17.40
N GLU A 20 21.26 15.22 16.51
CA GLU A 20 21.78 14.34 15.46
C GLU A 20 22.62 13.18 16.05
N LYS A 21 23.40 13.42 17.11
CA LYS A 21 24.09 12.36 17.85
C LYS A 21 23.10 11.34 18.42
N LYS A 22 22.02 11.81 19.06
CA LYS A 22 20.98 10.93 19.62
C LYS A 22 20.25 10.14 18.53
N LYS A 23 19.92 10.76 17.39
CA LYS A 23 19.36 10.05 16.23
C LYS A 23 20.27 8.93 15.74
N LYS A 24 21.56 9.22 15.54
CA LYS A 24 22.56 8.22 15.11
C LYS A 24 22.71 7.09 16.13
N ALA A 25 22.82 7.43 17.42
CA ALA A 25 22.90 6.44 18.48
C ALA A 25 21.66 5.52 18.51
N LEU A 26 20.47 6.08 18.30
CA LEU A 26 19.23 5.32 18.26
C LEU A 26 19.17 4.37 17.05
N VAL A 27 19.60 4.81 15.87
CA VAL A 27 19.71 3.94 14.69
C VAL A 27 20.67 2.78 14.96
N THR A 28 21.81 3.04 15.60
CA THR A 28 22.76 1.99 15.98
C THR A 28 22.16 1.01 16.99
N GLN A 29 21.40 1.48 17.98
CA GLN A 29 20.72 0.60 18.94
C GLN A 29 19.62 -0.23 18.28
N LEU A 30 18.88 0.33 17.33
CA LEU A 30 17.84 -0.40 16.59
C LEU A 30 18.40 -1.56 15.76
N ARG A 31 19.66 -1.46 15.30
CA ARG A 31 20.36 -2.57 14.62
C ARG A 31 20.67 -3.75 15.54
N ARG A 32 20.76 -3.54 16.85
CA ARG A 32 21.04 -4.62 17.82
C ARG A 32 19.76 -5.13 18.48
N THR A 33 18.84 -4.21 18.76
CA THR A 33 17.55 -4.49 19.39
C THR A 33 16.47 -3.76 18.59
N PRO A 34 15.75 -4.45 17.69
CA PRO A 34 14.72 -3.86 16.83
C PRO A 34 13.42 -3.50 17.59
N ILE A 35 13.52 -3.29 18.90
CA ILE A 35 12.43 -2.91 19.80
C ILE A 35 12.58 -1.43 20.12
N VAL A 36 11.66 -0.61 19.61
CA VAL A 36 11.73 0.85 19.72
C VAL A 36 11.77 1.32 21.18
N GLN A 37 10.97 0.73 22.06
CA GLN A 37 10.95 1.07 23.49
C GLN A 37 12.34 0.93 24.12
N LEU A 38 12.96 -0.24 23.96
CA LEU A 38 14.26 -0.54 24.56
C LEU A 38 15.39 0.29 23.94
N ALA A 39 15.33 0.55 22.63
CA ALA A 39 16.29 1.43 21.96
C ALA A 39 16.17 2.89 22.43
N CYS A 40 14.94 3.35 22.67
CA CYS A 40 14.64 4.68 23.21
C CYS A 40 15.15 4.84 24.65
N GLU A 41 14.91 3.85 25.51
CA GLU A 41 15.41 3.82 26.90
C GLU A 41 16.95 3.85 26.94
N ARG A 42 17.63 3.08 26.08
CA ARG A 42 19.10 3.02 26.04
C ARG A 42 19.77 4.31 25.57
N VAL A 43 19.06 5.16 24.82
CA VAL A 43 19.59 6.42 24.27
C VAL A 43 19.03 7.63 25.05
N ASP A 44 18.24 7.39 26.10
CA ASP A 44 17.58 8.43 26.89
C ASP A 44 16.77 9.40 26.01
N VAL A 45 15.89 8.81 25.18
CA VAL A 45 14.96 9.52 24.31
C VAL A 45 13.57 8.96 24.53
N GLY A 46 12.59 9.82 24.80
CA GLY A 46 11.19 9.39 24.90
C GLY A 46 10.64 8.89 23.56
N ARG A 47 9.80 7.85 23.58
CA ARG A 47 9.13 7.31 22.38
C ARG A 47 8.42 8.37 21.54
N ALA A 48 7.75 9.33 22.18
CA ALA A 48 7.05 10.41 21.48
C ALA A 48 8.01 11.25 20.63
N THR A 49 9.21 11.51 21.14
CA THR A 49 10.27 12.24 20.43
C THR A 49 10.76 11.45 19.22
N TYR A 50 10.94 10.13 19.34
CA TYR A 50 11.28 9.27 18.21
C TYR A 50 10.26 9.36 17.08
N TYR A 51 8.96 9.27 17.37
CA TYR A 51 7.93 9.38 16.33
C TYR A 51 7.85 10.79 15.74
N LYS A 52 8.04 11.84 16.54
CA LYS A 52 8.15 13.23 16.04
C LYS A 52 9.34 13.38 15.08
N TRP A 53 10.49 12.79 15.39
CA TRP A 53 11.64 12.79 14.49
C TRP A 53 11.35 12.03 13.20
N ARG A 54 10.69 10.87 13.25
CA ARG A 54 10.29 10.15 12.02
C ARG A 54 9.34 10.96 11.14
N ALA A 55 8.41 11.70 11.73
CA ALA A 55 7.46 12.52 10.98
C ALA A 55 8.15 13.71 10.29
N ARG A 56 9.09 14.37 10.98
CA ARG A 56 9.78 15.58 10.50
C ARG A 56 10.99 15.28 9.61
N ASP A 57 11.65 14.13 9.80
CA ASP A 57 12.89 13.76 9.13
C ASP A 57 12.74 12.38 8.47
N GLN A 58 12.46 12.42 7.16
CA GLN A 58 12.28 11.23 6.33
C GLN A 58 13.59 10.45 6.09
N VAL A 59 14.76 11.10 6.24
CA VAL A 59 16.05 10.42 6.12
C VAL A 59 16.27 9.56 7.36
N PHE A 60 16.01 10.11 8.54
CA PHE A 60 16.03 9.39 9.80
C PHE A 60 15.00 8.24 9.81
N ALA A 61 13.77 8.47 9.34
CA ALA A 61 12.76 7.42 9.28
C ALA A 61 13.23 6.20 8.47
N ARG A 62 13.72 6.43 7.25
CA ARG A 62 14.28 5.38 6.39
C ARG A 62 15.51 4.70 7.00
N ALA A 63 16.36 5.44 7.69
CA ALA A 63 17.52 4.87 8.39
C ALA A 63 17.08 3.97 9.56
N ALA A 64 16.08 4.39 10.34
CA ALA A 64 15.53 3.63 11.45
C ALA A 64 14.82 2.35 10.97
N ASP A 65 14.06 2.41 9.89
CA ASP A 65 13.38 1.22 9.32
C ASP A 65 14.39 0.20 8.79
N ARG A 66 15.43 0.66 8.08
CA ARG A 66 16.54 -0.21 7.67
C ARG A 66 17.28 -0.82 8.86
N ALA A 67 17.51 -0.03 9.92
CA ALA A 67 18.16 -0.52 11.13
C ALA A 67 17.32 -1.58 11.85
N LYS A 68 16.00 -1.39 11.96
CA LYS A 68 15.09 -2.39 12.53
C LYS A 68 15.14 -3.70 11.74
N LYS A 69 15.03 -3.62 10.41
CA LYS A 69 15.11 -4.82 9.55
C LYS A 69 16.45 -5.53 9.67
N ALA A 70 17.55 -4.79 9.77
CA ALA A 70 18.87 -5.37 10.04
C ALA A 70 18.93 -6.05 11.42
N GLY A 71 18.30 -5.45 12.44
CA GLY A 71 18.24 -6.02 13.79
C GLY A 71 17.39 -7.28 13.88
N GLU A 72 16.39 -7.46 13.02
CA GLU A 72 15.60 -8.70 12.95
C GLU A 72 16.48 -9.91 12.65
N PHE A 73 17.43 -9.80 11.71
CA PHE A 73 18.39 -10.88 11.43
C PHE A 73 19.21 -11.27 12.65
N PHE A 74 19.73 -10.29 13.40
CA PHE A 74 20.50 -10.56 14.62
C PHE A 74 19.67 -11.27 15.71
N ILE A 75 18.41 -10.87 15.87
CA ILE A 75 17.50 -11.53 16.82
C ILE A 75 17.15 -12.95 16.34
N ASN A 76 17.02 -13.17 15.04
CA ASN A 76 16.78 -14.50 14.49
C ASN A 76 17.97 -15.45 14.78
N ASP A 77 19.21 -15.03 14.53
CA ASP A 77 20.41 -15.82 14.85
C ASP A 77 20.47 -16.18 16.35
N MET A 78 20.12 -15.21 17.21
CA MET A 78 20.05 -15.43 18.64
C MET A 78 18.91 -16.40 19.02
N ALA A 79 17.75 -16.29 18.37
CA ALA A 79 16.62 -17.18 18.59
C ALA A 79 16.95 -18.61 18.14
N GLU A 80 17.62 -18.80 17.02
CA GLU A 80 18.12 -20.09 16.55
C GLU A 80 19.10 -20.72 17.55
N SER A 81 20.05 -19.91 18.05
CA SER A 81 20.98 -20.36 19.09
C SER A 81 20.27 -20.81 20.37
N ARG A 82 19.21 -20.09 20.78
CA ARG A 82 18.37 -20.45 21.93
C ARG A 82 17.55 -21.70 21.67
N LEU A 83 17.00 -21.85 20.46
CA LEU A 83 16.26 -23.03 20.04
C LEU A 83 17.14 -24.28 20.11
N LEU A 84 18.37 -24.21 19.59
CA LEU A 84 19.33 -25.31 19.65
C LEU A 84 19.66 -25.70 21.10
N ARG A 85 19.83 -24.73 21.99
CA ARG A 85 20.02 -25.01 23.42
C ARG A 85 18.81 -25.72 24.03
N MET A 86 17.59 -25.28 23.72
CA MET A 86 16.38 -25.95 24.20
C MET A 86 16.25 -27.37 23.67
N ILE A 87 16.73 -27.65 22.46
CA ILE A 87 16.79 -29.01 21.91
C ILE A 87 17.81 -29.87 22.69
N GLN A 88 18.96 -29.30 23.05
CA GLN A 88 19.95 -29.99 23.91
C GLN A 88 19.41 -30.30 25.31
N ASP A 89 18.54 -29.42 25.83
CA ASP A 89 17.86 -29.59 27.12
C ASP A 89 16.60 -30.50 27.01
N ASP A 90 16.48 -31.32 25.96
CA ASP A 90 15.37 -32.25 25.69
C ASP A 90 13.96 -31.61 25.67
N ASN A 91 13.87 -30.32 25.33
CA ASN A 91 12.57 -29.66 25.22
C ASN A 91 11.79 -30.18 23.99
N ILE A 92 10.76 -30.98 24.26
CA ILE A 92 9.91 -31.61 23.24
C ILE A 92 9.30 -30.59 22.27
N THR A 93 8.85 -29.44 22.75
CA THR A 93 8.24 -28.40 21.91
C THR A 93 9.24 -27.82 20.91
N ALA A 94 10.48 -27.57 21.34
CA ALA A 94 11.56 -27.10 20.47
C ALA A 94 11.93 -28.14 19.41
N ILE A 95 12.00 -29.42 19.79
CA ILE A 95 12.28 -30.55 18.88
C ILE A 95 11.18 -30.67 17.83
N ILE A 96 9.91 -30.67 18.24
CA ILE A 96 8.76 -30.73 17.33
C ILE A 96 8.78 -29.54 16.37
N PHE A 97 9.01 -28.33 16.89
CA PHE A 97 9.09 -27.12 16.06
C PHE A 97 10.19 -27.25 15.00
N TRP A 98 11.39 -27.67 15.39
CA TRP A 98 12.52 -27.86 14.47
C TRP A 98 12.22 -28.90 13.39
N LEU A 99 11.69 -30.07 13.78
CA LEU A 99 11.39 -31.15 12.83
C LEU A 99 10.31 -30.75 11.82
N LYS A 100 9.26 -30.04 12.26
CA LYS A 100 8.18 -29.56 11.38
C LYS A 100 8.67 -28.63 10.26
N HIS A 101 9.68 -27.81 10.52
CA HIS A 101 10.15 -26.80 9.57
C HIS A 101 11.37 -27.25 8.75
N ASN A 102 12.21 -28.12 9.30
CA ASN A 102 13.47 -28.52 8.65
C ASN A 102 13.44 -29.92 8.03
N ASN A 103 12.45 -30.75 8.37
CA ASN A 103 12.34 -32.10 7.81
C ASN A 103 11.00 -32.28 7.07
N PRO A 104 11.02 -32.45 5.73
CA PRO A 104 9.81 -32.64 4.92
C PRO A 104 8.92 -33.80 5.38
N LYS A 105 9.49 -34.82 6.01
CA LYS A 105 8.74 -35.97 6.56
C LYS A 105 7.73 -35.56 7.64
N TYR A 106 8.03 -34.48 8.37
CA TYR A 106 7.20 -33.94 9.45
C TYR A 106 6.51 -32.63 9.08
N ALA A 107 6.70 -32.16 7.83
CA ALA A 107 6.04 -30.97 7.34
C ALA A 107 4.53 -31.20 7.25
N VAL A 108 3.75 -30.20 7.65
CA VAL A 108 2.30 -30.25 7.55
C VAL A 108 1.92 -30.24 6.07
N THR A 109 1.40 -31.36 5.57
CA THR A 109 0.89 -31.44 4.21
C THR A 109 -0.46 -30.74 4.15
N THR A 110 -0.45 -29.44 3.81
CA THR A 110 -1.69 -28.72 3.52
C THR A 110 -2.26 -29.23 2.20
N ARG A 111 -3.31 -30.06 2.27
CA ARG A 111 -4.09 -30.40 1.07
C ARG A 111 -4.97 -29.22 0.71
N VAL A 112 -4.66 -28.54 -0.39
CA VAL A 112 -5.55 -27.51 -0.96
C VAL A 112 -6.50 -28.21 -1.93
N ILE A 113 -7.74 -28.44 -1.50
CA ILE A 113 -8.81 -28.94 -2.35
C ILE A 113 -9.30 -27.73 -3.15
N HIS A 114 -9.07 -27.74 -4.46
CA HIS A 114 -9.58 -26.71 -5.37
C HIS A 114 -10.95 -27.17 -5.85
N GLU A 115 -12.02 -26.58 -5.31
CA GLU A 115 -13.36 -26.69 -5.89
C GLU A 115 -13.44 -25.71 -7.05
N HIS A 116 -13.47 -26.23 -8.27
CA HIS A 116 -13.75 -25.42 -9.46
C HIS A 116 -15.23 -25.59 -9.80
N GLU A 117 -16.02 -24.53 -9.64
CA GLU A 117 -17.28 -24.42 -10.36
C GLU A 117 -16.94 -24.21 -11.84
N VAL A 118 -17.19 -25.23 -12.65
CA VAL A 118 -17.11 -25.08 -14.10
C VAL A 118 -18.30 -24.25 -14.52
N ILE A 119 -18.15 -22.92 -14.56
CA ILE A 119 -19.12 -22.04 -15.19
C ILE A 119 -19.11 -22.40 -16.67
N THR A 120 -20.06 -23.24 -17.10
CA THR A 120 -20.25 -23.53 -18.51
C THR A 120 -20.76 -22.25 -19.17
N THR A 121 -19.87 -21.49 -19.80
CA THR A 121 -20.21 -20.35 -20.69
C THR A 121 -20.93 -20.80 -21.98
N ARG A 122 -21.44 -22.03 -22.03
CA ARG A 122 -22.25 -22.52 -23.14
C ARG A 122 -23.70 -22.15 -22.82
N PRO A 123 -24.30 -21.17 -23.53
CA PRO A 123 -25.68 -20.81 -23.27
C PRO A 123 -26.57 -22.02 -23.50
N SER A 124 -27.58 -22.16 -22.65
CA SER A 124 -28.58 -23.22 -22.77
C SER A 124 -29.25 -23.16 -24.14
N VAL A 125 -29.74 -24.30 -24.65
CA VAL A 125 -30.52 -24.34 -25.90
C VAL A 125 -31.70 -23.36 -25.82
N GLU A 126 -32.29 -23.20 -24.64
CA GLU A 126 -33.36 -22.24 -24.38
C GLU A 126 -32.92 -20.78 -24.53
N GLU A 127 -31.74 -20.43 -24.00
CA GLU A 127 -31.16 -19.09 -24.14
C GLU A 127 -30.82 -18.77 -25.59
N THR A 128 -30.30 -19.75 -26.33
CA THR A 128 -30.02 -19.58 -27.77
C THR A 128 -31.29 -19.39 -28.60
N ASN A 129 -32.38 -20.09 -28.24
CA ASN A 129 -33.67 -19.97 -28.91
C ASN A 129 -34.34 -18.63 -28.60
N ALA A 130 -34.28 -18.18 -27.35
CA ALA A 130 -34.79 -16.88 -26.93
C ALA A 130 -34.04 -15.74 -27.64
N PHE A 131 -32.71 -15.85 -27.75
CA PHE A 131 -31.90 -14.87 -28.47
C PHE A 131 -32.22 -14.84 -29.97
N ALA A 132 -32.40 -16.01 -30.60
CA ALA A 132 -32.79 -16.11 -32.01
C ALA A 132 -34.18 -15.49 -32.28
N GLN A 133 -35.14 -15.70 -31.38
CA GLN A 133 -36.47 -15.09 -31.45
C GLN A 133 -36.38 -13.56 -31.31
N HIS A 134 -35.62 -13.08 -30.32
CA HIS A 134 -35.43 -11.64 -30.10
C HIS A 134 -34.74 -10.96 -31.30
N LEU A 135 -33.72 -11.59 -31.90
CA LEU A 135 -33.10 -11.09 -33.12
C LEU A 135 -34.07 -11.06 -34.30
N ALA A 136 -34.92 -12.07 -34.45
CA ALA A 136 -35.96 -12.07 -35.48
C ALA A 136 -36.98 -10.95 -35.27
N GLU A 137 -37.32 -10.65 -34.02
CA GLU A 137 -38.24 -9.56 -33.66
C GLU A 137 -37.63 -8.17 -33.89
N ILE A 138 -36.33 -8.00 -33.60
CA ILE A 138 -35.58 -6.79 -33.99
C ILE A 138 -35.55 -6.65 -35.51
N HIS A 139 -35.32 -7.73 -36.26
CA HIS A 139 -35.25 -7.70 -37.72
C HIS A 139 -36.64 -7.52 -38.36
N ALA A 140 -37.71 -7.95 -37.69
CA ALA A 140 -39.09 -7.76 -38.10
C ALA A 140 -39.59 -6.33 -37.80
N ARG A 141 -39.09 -5.69 -36.74
CA ARG A 141 -39.12 -4.23 -36.61
C ARG A 141 -38.21 -3.67 -37.70
N LYS A 142 -38.79 -3.37 -38.87
CA LYS A 142 -38.15 -2.56 -39.92
C LYS A 142 -37.79 -1.20 -39.32
N ILE A 143 -36.63 -1.12 -38.66
CA ILE A 143 -36.02 0.16 -38.34
C ILE A 143 -35.67 0.74 -39.71
N PRO A 144 -36.23 1.90 -40.10
CA PRO A 144 -35.83 2.53 -41.35
C PRO A 144 -34.35 2.85 -41.21
N LEU A 145 -33.53 2.16 -41.99
CA LEU A 145 -32.15 2.56 -42.17
C LEU A 145 -32.20 3.89 -42.92
N PRO A 146 -31.56 4.95 -42.42
CA PRO A 146 -31.55 6.25 -43.09
C PRO A 146 -31.01 6.06 -44.52
N GLU A 147 -31.77 6.55 -45.49
CA GLU A 147 -31.47 6.29 -46.91
C GLU A 147 -30.33 7.19 -47.42
N THR A 148 -29.95 8.23 -46.66
CA THR A 148 -28.89 9.18 -47.04
C THR A 148 -27.90 9.48 -45.90
N VAL A 149 -26.69 9.88 -46.28
CA VAL A 149 -25.56 10.16 -45.37
C VAL A 149 -25.80 11.42 -44.52
N GLU A 150 -26.71 12.29 -44.94
CA GLU A 150 -27.03 13.55 -44.25
C GLU A 150 -27.92 13.30 -43.03
N GLU A 151 -28.97 12.50 -43.15
CA GLU A 151 -29.83 12.09 -42.02
C GLU A 151 -29.06 11.30 -40.94
N LEU A 152 -28.03 10.56 -41.35
CA LEU A 152 -27.12 9.87 -40.42
C LEU A 152 -26.28 10.84 -39.60
N LYS A 153 -25.81 11.93 -40.20
CA LYS A 153 -25.01 12.94 -39.49
C LYS A 153 -25.84 13.72 -38.50
N GLU A 154 -27.06 14.10 -38.87
CA GLU A 154 -27.98 14.83 -37.99
C GLU A 154 -28.32 14.04 -36.72
N ARG A 155 -28.56 12.73 -36.85
CA ARG A 155 -28.81 11.85 -35.70
C ARG A 155 -27.60 11.68 -34.78
N ILE A 156 -26.39 11.60 -35.34
CA ILE A 156 -25.15 11.52 -34.55
C ILE A 156 -24.91 12.86 -33.81
N GLU A 157 -25.23 13.99 -34.42
CA GLU A 157 -25.17 15.31 -33.78
C GLU A 157 -26.18 15.46 -32.64
N GLU A 158 -27.43 14.98 -32.78
CA GLU A 158 -28.39 14.96 -31.68
C GLU A 158 -27.96 14.05 -30.52
N GLU A 159 -27.44 12.85 -30.82
CA GLU A 159 -27.03 11.88 -29.79
C GLU A 159 -25.73 12.28 -29.06
N THR A 160 -24.85 13.02 -29.74
CA THR A 160 -23.64 13.61 -29.12
C THR A 160 -23.92 14.90 -28.36
N ALA A 161 -25.05 15.58 -28.58
CA ALA A 161 -25.45 16.77 -27.81
C ALA A 161 -25.83 16.43 -26.35
N ASP A 162 -26.49 15.29 -26.12
CA ASP A 162 -26.85 14.82 -24.77
C ASP A 162 -25.69 14.10 -24.04
N THR A 163 -24.62 13.72 -24.76
CA THR A 163 -23.48 12.96 -24.20
C THR A 163 -22.18 13.75 -24.22
N ASN A 164 -22.19 15.06 -24.48
CA ASN A 164 -20.96 15.87 -24.50
C ASN A 164 -20.57 16.32 -23.07
N PRO A 165 -19.55 15.71 -22.44
CA PRO A 165 -19.17 16.04 -21.06
C PRO A 165 -18.57 17.44 -20.93
N VAL A 166 -18.19 18.06 -22.06
CA VAL A 166 -17.58 19.39 -22.11
C VAL A 166 -18.58 20.48 -21.69
N HIS A 167 -19.88 20.30 -22.02
CA HIS A 167 -20.92 21.29 -21.67
C HIS A 167 -21.19 21.33 -20.15
N GLU A 168 -21.04 20.20 -19.45
CA GLU A 168 -21.20 20.15 -17.98
C GLU A 168 -19.97 20.72 -17.24
N PHE A 169 -18.80 20.67 -17.87
CA PHE A 169 -17.57 21.27 -17.33
C PHE A 169 -17.54 22.80 -17.47
N GLU A 170 -17.96 23.36 -18.61
CA GLU A 170 -17.98 24.82 -18.83
C GLU A 170 -18.97 25.51 -17.88
N LYS A 171 -20.15 24.91 -17.66
CA LYS A 171 -21.15 25.44 -16.73
C LYS A 171 -20.67 25.47 -15.26
N LYS A 172 -19.78 24.53 -14.89
CA LYS A 172 -19.15 24.47 -13.57
C LYS A 172 -18.02 25.49 -13.37
N ILE A 173 -17.40 25.93 -14.46
CA ILE A 173 -16.34 26.95 -14.42
C ILE A 173 -16.97 28.33 -14.21
N ASP A 174 -18.06 28.64 -14.91
CA ASP A 174 -18.79 29.91 -14.75
C ASP A 174 -19.37 30.07 -13.32
N GLU A 175 -19.90 28.99 -12.73
CA GLU A 175 -20.39 28.98 -11.35
C GLU A 175 -19.27 29.23 -10.32
N TYR A 176 -18.04 28.77 -10.61
CA TYR A 176 -16.88 29.00 -9.75
C TYR A 176 -16.32 30.43 -9.87
N GLU A 177 -16.43 31.07 -11.03
CA GLU A 177 -15.96 32.45 -11.24
C GLU A 177 -16.91 33.47 -10.57
N GLU A 178 -18.23 33.25 -10.61
CA GLU A 178 -19.21 34.11 -9.91
C GLU A 178 -19.09 34.06 -8.37
N ASP A 179 -18.75 32.90 -7.80
CA ASP A 179 -18.56 32.74 -6.35
C ASP A 179 -17.26 33.37 -5.81
N THR A 180 -16.29 33.67 -6.69
CA THR A 180 -15.02 34.29 -6.31
C THR A 180 -15.03 35.83 -6.33
N GLU A 181 -16.05 36.46 -6.91
CA GLU A 181 -16.20 37.92 -6.91
C GLU A 181 -17.03 38.45 -5.71
N VAL A 182 -17.58 37.57 -4.87
CA VAL A 182 -18.27 37.96 -3.62
C VAL A 182 -17.41 37.61 -2.39
N LYS A 183 -16.34 38.38 -2.17
CA LYS A 183 -15.75 38.62 -0.83
C LYS A 183 -14.86 39.86 -0.79
#